data_AF-A0A5M3WEK0-F1
#
_entry.id   AF-A0A5M3WEK0-F1
#
_cell.length_a   1.000
_cell.length_b   1.000
_cell.length_c   1.000
_cell.angle_alpha   90.00
_cell.angle_beta   90.00
_cell.angle_gamma   90.00
#
_symmetry.space_group_name_H-M   'P 1'
#
loop_
_entity.id
_entity.type
_entity.pdbx_description
1 polymer ?
#
loop_
_entity_poly.entity_id
_entity_poly.type
_entity_poly.pdbx_seq_one_letter_code
_entity_poly.pdbx_strand_id
1 'polypeptide(L)'
;MSARIKARRASEEAEMLTIVAEMQEKLADAKAAADADPSPENLAARQEAMDEVAEFRSWVRGVARIRKLRDLLADSKLPDEKRERCGEELASLEERLGGFLAELEQLGSSAGQVPLPPGSVEANPQPARSKSRLPQPGGGR
;
A
#
# COMPACT_ATOMS: atom_id res chain seq x y z
N MET A 1 17.48 10.72 -8.16
CA MET A 1 16.21 9.96 -8.14
C MET A 1 15.17 10.71 -8.97
N SER A 2 14.69 10.11 -10.06
CA SER A 2 13.88 10.78 -11.10
C SER A 2 12.45 11.12 -10.63
N ALA A 3 11.88 12.22 -11.13
CA ALA A 3 10.50 12.64 -10.85
C ALA A 3 9.46 11.56 -11.21
N ARG A 4 9.73 10.75 -12.24
CA ARG A 4 8.89 9.61 -12.66
C ARG A 4 8.78 8.53 -11.56
N ILE A 5 9.86 8.25 -10.86
CA ILE A 5 9.90 7.27 -9.77
C ILE A 5 9.10 7.77 -8.56
N LYS A 6 9.15 9.08 -8.27
CA LYS A 6 8.37 9.68 -7.18
C LYS A 6 6.87 9.68 -7.47
N ALA A 7 6.47 10.03 -8.69
CA ALA A 7 5.07 10.02 -9.10
C ALA A 7 4.45 8.62 -9.06
N ARG A 8 5.19 7.60 -9.52
CA ARG A 8 4.75 6.21 -9.46
C ARG A 8 4.53 5.73 -8.02
N ARG A 9 5.48 5.99 -7.12
CA ARG A 9 5.33 5.63 -5.70
C ARG A 9 4.11 6.29 -5.06
N ALA A 10 3.86 7.56 -5.37
CA ALA A 10 2.69 8.26 -4.86
C ALA A 10 1.36 7.66 -5.36
N SER A 11 1.32 7.16 -6.60
CA SER A 11 0.15 6.45 -7.15
C SER A 11 -0.07 5.11 -6.43
N GLU A 12 0.99 4.31 -6.31
CA GLU A 12 0.94 3.00 -5.63
C GLU A 12 0.52 3.16 -4.14
N GLU A 13 1.01 4.20 -3.46
CA GLU A 13 0.60 4.53 -2.09
C GLU A 13 -0.87 4.95 -2.03
N ALA A 14 -1.36 5.73 -2.99
CA ALA A 14 -2.77 6.15 -3.04
C ALA A 14 -3.73 4.97 -3.31
N GLU A 15 -3.36 4.05 -4.20
CA GLU A 15 -4.12 2.83 -4.49
C GLU A 15 -4.22 1.95 -3.24
N MET A 16 -3.11 1.75 -2.52
CA MET A 16 -3.11 0.99 -1.26
C MET A 16 -3.99 1.62 -0.19
N LEU A 17 -3.96 2.96 -0.05
CA LEU A 17 -4.82 3.67 0.89
C LEU A 17 -6.30 3.54 0.52
N THR A 18 -6.61 3.48 -0.78
CA THR A 18 -7.97 3.27 -1.28
C THR A 18 -8.49 1.88 -0.92
N ILE A 19 -7.70 0.82 -1.20
CA ILE A 19 -8.04 -0.55 -0.83
C ILE A 19 -8.29 -0.67 0.69
N VAL A 20 -7.43 -0.04 1.50
CA VAL A 20 -7.60 -0.04 2.96
C VAL A 20 -8.89 0.66 3.39
N ALA A 21 -9.25 1.77 2.74
CA ALA A 21 -10.49 2.47 3.01
C ALA A 21 -11.72 1.63 2.64
N GLU A 22 -11.72 1.01 1.46
CA GLU A 22 -12.80 0.12 0.99
C GLU A 22 -13.02 -1.08 1.93
N MET A 23 -11.93 -1.73 2.38
CA MET A 23 -12.02 -2.83 3.35
C MET A 23 -12.60 -2.37 4.70
N GLN A 24 -12.26 -1.16 5.14
CA GLN A 24 -12.78 -0.59 6.38
C GLN A 24 -14.27 -0.22 6.26
N GLU A 25 -14.67 0.33 5.12
CA GLU A 25 -16.07 0.63 4.80
C GLU A 25 -16.90 -0.66 4.76
N LYS A 26 -16.46 -1.69 4.01
CA LYS A 26 -17.12 -3.01 3.98
C LYS A 26 -17.30 -3.60 5.38
N LEU A 27 -16.27 -3.52 6.23
CA LEU A 27 -16.37 -3.99 7.61
C LEU A 27 -17.33 -3.15 8.46
N ALA A 28 -17.37 -1.83 8.25
CA ALA A 28 -18.29 -0.95 8.97
C ALA A 28 -19.74 -1.26 8.59
N ASP A 29 -20.02 -1.43 7.30
CA ASP A 29 -21.33 -1.78 6.77
C ASP A 29 -21.79 -3.15 7.26
N ALA A 30 -20.92 -4.16 7.22
CA ALA A 30 -21.24 -5.50 7.72
C ALA A 30 -21.54 -5.50 9.23
N LYS A 31 -20.84 -4.68 10.01
CA LYS A 31 -21.14 -4.49 11.44
C LYS A 31 -22.49 -3.81 11.64
N ALA A 32 -22.77 -2.74 10.92
CA ALA A 32 -24.04 -2.02 11.01
C ALA A 32 -25.23 -2.93 10.63
N ALA A 33 -25.07 -3.75 9.57
CA ALA A 33 -26.08 -4.72 9.15
C ALA A 33 -26.34 -5.79 10.23
N ALA A 34 -25.28 -6.37 10.81
CA ALA A 34 -25.40 -7.36 11.88
C ALA A 34 -25.97 -6.78 13.20
N ASP A 35 -25.65 -5.52 13.50
CA ASP A 35 -26.18 -4.83 14.69
C ASP A 35 -27.67 -4.45 14.49
N ALA A 36 -28.09 -4.15 13.25
CA ALA A 36 -29.49 -3.86 12.91
C ALA A 36 -30.35 -5.14 12.82
N ASP A 37 -29.81 -6.22 12.25
CA ASP A 37 -30.44 -7.52 12.15
C ASP A 37 -29.41 -8.65 12.35
N PRO A 38 -29.41 -9.33 13.52
CA PRO A 38 -28.46 -10.39 13.84
C PRO A 38 -28.84 -11.74 13.22
N SER A 39 -29.27 -11.74 11.96
CA SER A 39 -29.51 -12.96 11.20
C SER A 39 -28.20 -13.74 10.98
N PRO A 40 -28.27 -15.07 10.80
CA PRO A 40 -27.08 -15.88 10.53
C PRO A 40 -26.26 -15.39 9.33
N GLU A 41 -26.93 -14.87 8.31
CA GLU A 41 -26.30 -14.32 7.10
C GLU A 41 -25.51 -13.04 7.39
N ASN A 42 -26.09 -12.10 8.15
CA ASN A 42 -25.40 -10.85 8.52
C ASN A 42 -24.23 -11.10 9.48
N LEU A 43 -24.37 -12.05 10.41
CA LEU A 43 -23.27 -12.46 11.28
C LEU A 43 -22.13 -13.11 10.50
N ALA A 44 -22.44 -13.93 9.49
CA ALA A 44 -21.43 -14.53 8.62
C ALA A 44 -20.71 -13.45 7.79
N ALA A 45 -21.44 -12.51 7.17
CA ALA A 45 -20.86 -11.42 6.40
C ALA A 45 -19.95 -10.52 7.25
N ARG A 46 -20.34 -10.24 8.51
CA ARG A 46 -19.49 -9.53 9.48
C ARG A 46 -18.22 -10.30 9.80
N GLN A 47 -18.32 -11.61 10.03
CA GLN A 47 -17.17 -12.46 10.33
C GLN A 47 -16.20 -12.51 9.15
N GLU A 48 -16.71 -12.70 7.93
CA GLU A 48 -15.92 -12.68 6.70
C GLU A 48 -15.17 -11.34 6.53
N ALA A 49 -15.86 -10.21 6.68
CA ALA A 49 -15.22 -8.90 6.59
C ALA A 49 -14.16 -8.68 7.69
N MET A 50 -14.36 -9.25 8.89
CA MET A 50 -13.35 -9.22 9.95
C MET A 50 -12.12 -10.06 9.59
N ASP A 51 -12.33 -11.25 9.03
CA ASP A 51 -11.28 -12.17 8.63
C ASP A 51 -10.44 -11.59 7.50
N GLU A 52 -11.06 -10.99 6.48
CA GLU A 52 -10.37 -10.28 5.40
C GLU A 52 -9.46 -9.16 5.94
N VAL A 53 -9.97 -8.30 6.83
CA VAL A 53 -9.18 -7.22 7.44
C VAL A 53 -8.05 -7.77 8.32
N ALA A 54 -8.30 -8.86 9.06
CA ALA A 54 -7.29 -9.49 9.90
C ALA A 54 -6.18 -10.13 9.05
N GLU A 55 -6.54 -10.79 7.96
CA GLU A 55 -5.63 -11.38 6.99
C GLU A 55 -4.76 -10.30 6.35
N PHE A 56 -5.36 -9.23 5.83
CA PHE A 56 -4.61 -8.11 5.24
C PHE A 56 -3.62 -7.50 6.24
N ARG A 57 -4.04 -7.26 7.48
CA ARG A 57 -3.14 -6.74 8.54
C ARG A 57 -2.04 -7.72 8.92
N SER A 58 -2.33 -9.02 8.92
CA SER A 58 -1.36 -10.09 9.14
C SER A 58 -0.31 -10.08 8.03
N TRP A 59 -0.75 -9.95 6.79
CA TRP A 59 0.09 -9.85 5.62
C TRP A 59 1.01 -8.62 5.65
N VAL A 60 0.47 -7.40 5.85
CA VAL A 60 1.28 -6.17 5.93
C VAL A 60 2.37 -6.28 7.00
N ARG A 61 2.02 -6.83 8.17
CA ARG A 61 2.98 -7.06 9.25
C ARG A 61 4.04 -8.09 8.87
N GLY A 62 3.65 -9.17 8.20
CA GLY A 62 4.56 -10.20 7.70
C GLY A 62 5.59 -9.63 6.73
N VAL A 63 5.17 -8.85 5.74
CA VAL A 63 6.06 -8.20 4.76
C VAL A 63 7.02 -7.22 5.45
N ALA A 64 6.51 -6.38 6.37
CA ALA A 64 7.35 -5.47 7.14
C ALA A 64 8.38 -6.21 8.01
N ARG A 65 7.98 -7.36 8.57
CA ARG A 65 8.86 -8.20 9.40
C ARG A 65 9.95 -8.85 8.56
N ILE A 66 9.64 -9.39 7.39
CA ILE A 66 10.62 -9.94 6.44
C ILE A 66 11.67 -8.89 6.07
N ARG A 67 11.25 -7.66 5.70
CA ARG A 67 12.17 -6.56 5.40
C ARG A 67 13.11 -6.28 6.58
N LYS A 68 12.55 -6.15 7.78
CA LYS A 68 13.32 -5.93 9.01
C LYS A 68 14.30 -7.06 9.31
N LEU A 69 13.91 -8.31 9.09
CA LEU A 69 14.78 -9.47 9.30
C LEU A 69 15.94 -9.48 8.31
N ARG A 70 15.68 -9.19 7.02
CA ARG A 70 16.73 -9.05 6.01
C ARG A 70 17.71 -7.93 6.36
N ASP A 71 17.22 -6.78 6.82
CA ASP A 71 18.07 -5.67 7.27
C ASP A 71 18.94 -6.07 8.48
N LEU A 72 18.37 -6.80 9.44
CA LEU A 72 19.11 -7.30 10.62
C LEU A 72 20.19 -8.31 10.20
N LEU A 73 19.87 -9.23 9.29
CA LEU A 73 20.81 -10.24 8.81
C LEU A 73 21.95 -9.65 7.97
N ALA A 74 21.74 -8.48 7.35
CA ALA A 74 22.79 -7.73 6.66
C ALA A 74 23.78 -7.06 7.63
N ASP A 75 23.45 -6.93 8.91
CA ASP A 75 24.36 -6.39 9.92
C ASP A 75 25.44 -7.41 10.30
N SER A 76 26.68 -7.13 9.88
CA SER A 76 27.85 -7.97 10.18
C SER A 76 28.18 -8.03 11.67
N LYS A 77 27.64 -7.12 12.49
CA LYS A 77 27.82 -7.10 13.96
C LYS A 77 26.73 -7.86 14.71
N LEU A 78 25.75 -8.46 14.02
CA LEU A 78 24.70 -9.24 14.66
C LEU A 78 25.32 -10.48 15.35
N PRO A 79 25.10 -10.69 16.66
CA PRO A 79 25.56 -11.89 17.36
C PRO A 79 25.03 -13.17 16.69
N ASP A 80 25.83 -14.23 16.68
CA ASP A 80 25.51 -15.47 15.95
C ASP A 80 24.18 -16.09 16.40
N GLU A 81 23.90 -16.14 17.71
CA GLU A 81 22.61 -16.62 18.25
C GLU A 81 21.40 -15.81 17.75
N LYS A 82 21.58 -14.49 17.56
CA LYS A 82 20.53 -13.62 17.01
C LYS A 82 20.41 -13.81 15.50
N ARG A 83 21.52 -14.05 14.82
CA ARG A 83 21.55 -14.32 13.38
C ARG A 83 20.82 -15.62 13.06
N GLU A 84 21.08 -16.68 13.80
CA GLU A 84 20.40 -17.98 13.66
C GLU A 84 18.89 -17.81 13.84
N ARG A 85 18.45 -17.22 14.96
CA ARG A 85 17.02 -16.99 15.23
C ARG A 85 16.34 -16.12 14.17
N CYS A 86 17.01 -15.07 13.70
CA CYS A 86 16.46 -14.23 12.62
C CYS A 86 16.38 -14.98 11.29
N GLY A 87 17.32 -15.89 11.03
CA GLY A 87 17.32 -16.76 9.85
C GLY A 87 16.16 -17.76 9.88
N GLU A 88 15.92 -18.42 11.01
CA GLU A 88 14.77 -19.33 11.18
C GLU A 88 13.44 -18.60 11.03
N GLU A 89 13.30 -17.43 11.66
CA GLU A 89 12.08 -16.62 11.55
C GLU A 89 11.86 -16.13 10.11
N LEU A 90 12.93 -15.73 9.41
CA LEU A 90 12.85 -15.32 8.02
C LEU A 90 12.40 -16.49 7.14
N ALA A 91 13.00 -17.67 7.31
CA ALA A 91 12.63 -18.86 6.54
C ALA A 91 11.16 -19.25 6.76
N SER A 92 10.67 -19.20 8.00
CA SER A 92 9.26 -19.50 8.30
C SER A 92 8.30 -18.48 7.67
N LEU A 93 8.65 -17.18 7.70
CA LEU A 93 7.83 -16.15 7.07
C LEU A 93 7.88 -16.23 5.54
N GLU A 94 9.03 -16.58 4.96
CA GLU A 94 9.18 -16.79 3.52
C GLU A 94 8.47 -18.07 3.04
N GLU A 95 8.41 -19.13 3.84
CA GLU A 95 7.59 -20.30 3.51
C GLU A 95 6.10 -19.93 3.47
N ARG A 96 5.64 -19.21 4.49
CA ARG A 96 4.21 -18.85 4.63
C ARG A 96 3.76 -17.76 3.65
N LEU A 97 4.63 -16.81 3.31
CA LEU A 97 4.28 -15.62 2.51
C LEU A 97 5.02 -15.55 1.17
N GLY A 98 5.95 -16.47 0.90
CA GLY A 98 6.86 -16.42 -0.25
C GLY A 98 6.15 -16.60 -1.58
N GLY A 99 5.13 -17.46 -1.66
CA GLY A 99 4.32 -17.61 -2.87
C GLY A 99 3.70 -16.28 -3.30
N PHE A 100 3.10 -15.57 -2.36
CA PHE A 100 2.51 -14.26 -2.60
C PHE A 100 3.55 -13.16 -2.88
N LEU A 101 4.70 -13.21 -2.21
CA LEU A 101 5.81 -12.27 -2.49
C LEU A 101 6.36 -12.47 -3.91
N ALA A 102 6.46 -13.71 -4.38
CA ALA A 102 6.90 -14.03 -5.73
C ALA A 102 5.89 -13.55 -6.78
N GLU A 103 4.59 -13.70 -6.51
CA GLU A 103 3.52 -13.16 -7.37
C GLU A 103 3.58 -11.62 -7.44
N LEU A 104 3.80 -10.94 -6.31
CA LEU A 104 4.01 -9.49 -6.29
C LEU A 104 5.27 -9.06 -7.06
N GLU A 105 6.36 -9.80 -6.98
CA GLU A 105 7.58 -9.52 -7.73
C GLU A 105 7.39 -9.68 -9.24
N GLN A 106 6.59 -10.68 -9.67
CA GLN A 106 6.19 -10.87 -11.06
C GLN A 106 5.29 -9.73 -11.56
N LEU A 107 4.34 -9.27 -10.74
CA LEU A 107 3.49 -8.12 -11.05
C LEU A 107 4.30 -6.81 -11.11
N GLY A 108 5.24 -6.61 -10.18
CA GLY A 108 6.14 -5.45 -10.19
C GLY A 108 7.08 -5.42 -11.40
N SER A 109 7.51 -6.58 -11.89
CA SER A 109 8.37 -6.72 -13.06
C SER A 109 7.65 -6.44 -14.39
N SER A 110 6.34 -6.70 -14.46
CA SER A 110 5.50 -6.45 -15.65
C SER A 110 4.99 -5.01 -15.73
N ALA A 111 4.86 -4.31 -14.59
CA ALA A 111 4.42 -2.90 -14.51
C ALA A 111 5.42 -1.86 -15.10
N GLY A 112 6.55 -2.30 -15.68
CA GLY A 112 7.54 -1.44 -16.34
C GLY A 112 7.61 -1.56 -17.87
N GLN A 113 6.85 -2.47 -18.48
CA GLN A 113 6.96 -2.82 -19.91
C GLN A 113 5.64 -2.64 -20.67
N VAL A 114 4.80 -1.68 -20.30
CA VAL A 114 3.68 -1.26 -21.16
C VAL A 114 4.22 -0.19 -22.11
N PRO A 115 4.54 -0.51 -23.39
CA PRO A 115 4.84 0.53 -24.36
C PRO A 115 3.60 1.41 -24.50
N LEU A 116 3.76 2.70 -24.20
CA LEU A 116 2.71 3.68 -24.44
C LEU A 116 2.37 3.67 -25.94
N PRO A 117 1.08 3.71 -26.32
CA PRO A 117 0.71 3.79 -27.72
C PRO A 117 1.31 5.06 -28.33
N PRO A 118 1.80 4.98 -29.60
CA PRO A 118 2.36 6.14 -30.28
C PRO A 118 1.32 7.26 -30.34
N GLY A 119 1.67 8.44 -29.81
CA GLY A 119 0.78 9.60 -29.70
C GLY A 119 0.41 10.03 -28.26
N SER A 120 0.86 9.29 -27.24
CA SER A 120 0.71 9.71 -25.85
C SER A 120 1.61 10.92 -25.56
N VAL A 121 1.01 12.11 -25.45
CA VAL A 121 1.72 13.36 -25.16
C VAL A 121 2.37 13.24 -23.78
N GLU A 122 3.70 13.32 -23.72
CA GLU A 122 4.40 13.57 -22.46
C GLU A 122 3.83 14.87 -21.88
N ALA A 123 3.01 14.79 -20.84
CA ALA A 123 2.58 15.95 -20.08
C ALA A 123 3.83 16.53 -19.39
N ASN A 124 4.49 17.43 -20.10
CA ASN A 124 5.59 18.22 -19.59
C ASN A 124 4.99 19.19 -18.55
N PRO A 125 5.28 19.05 -17.25
CA PRO A 125 4.70 19.94 -16.25
C PRO A 125 5.27 21.34 -16.50
N GLN A 126 4.45 22.23 -17.08
CA GLN A 126 4.84 23.63 -17.21
C GLN A 126 4.96 24.23 -15.80
N PRO A 127 6.05 24.95 -15.48
CA PRO A 127 6.16 25.66 -14.23
C PRO A 127 5.08 26.75 -14.20
N ALA A 128 4.19 26.68 -13.21
CA ALA A 128 3.20 27.71 -12.92
C ALA A 128 3.94 29.04 -12.66
N ARG A 129 4.03 29.90 -13.68
CA ARG A 129 4.56 31.25 -13.52
C ARG A 129 3.58 32.06 -12.67
N SER A 130 4.06 32.46 -11.51
CA SER A 130 3.54 33.52 -10.67
C SER A 130 3.26 34.79 -11.49
N LYS A 131 2.02 35.32 -11.39
CA LYS A 131 1.67 36.76 -11.46
C LYS A 131 0.15 36.95 -11.44
N SER A 132 -0.37 37.54 -10.36
CA SER A 132 -1.47 38.53 -10.46
C SER A 132 -1.45 39.42 -9.23
N ARG A 133 -1.08 40.69 -9.42
CA ARG A 133 -1.41 41.79 -8.51
C ARG A 133 -2.92 41.91 -8.43
N LEU A 134 -3.47 41.97 -7.23
CA LEU A 134 -4.85 42.42 -6.99
C LEU A 134 -4.94 43.93 -7.29
N PRO A 135 -5.95 44.41 -8.03
CA PRO A 135 -6.26 45.83 -8.09
C PRO A 135 -7.01 46.26 -6.82
N GLN A 136 -6.49 47.31 -6.17
CA GLN A 136 -7.13 48.04 -5.09
C GLN A 136 -8.23 48.94 -5.68
N PRO A 137 -9.50 48.85 -5.25
CA PRO A 137 -10.51 49.79 -5.69
C PRO A 137 -10.41 51.08 -4.88
N GLY A 138 -9.94 52.15 -5.54
CA GLY A 138 -10.21 53.52 -5.13
C GLY A 138 -11.63 53.88 -5.54
N GLY A 139 -12.51 54.10 -4.56
CA GLY A 139 -13.82 54.71 -4.75
C GLY A 139 -13.82 56.07 -4.06
N GLY A 140 -13.70 57.14 -4.85
CA GLY A 140 -13.90 58.50 -4.37
C GLY A 140 -15.39 58.80 -4.21
N ARG A 141 -15.73 59.32 -3.03
CA ARG A 141 -16.51 60.55 -2.86
C ARG A 141 -15.86 61.35 -1.74
#